data_AF-A0A816SQG4-F1
#
_entry.id   AF-A0A816SQG4-F1
#
_cell.length_a   1.000
_cell.length_b   1.000
_cell.length_c   1.000
_cell.angle_alpha   90.00
_cell.angle_beta   90.00
_cell.angle_gamma   90.00
#
_symmetry.space_group_name_H-M   'P 1'
#
loop_
_entity.id
_entity.type
_entity.pdbx_description
1 polymer ?
#
loop_
_entity_poly.entity_id
_entity_poly.type
_entity_poly.pdbx_seq_one_letter_code
_entity_poly.pdbx_strand_id
1 'polypeptide(L)'
;VNGDGKPDIIVANADSNNVGVLLNIGIGTFSAQTTYSTGIWPGSVVAADVNGDNKPDIIVANSNSNNDRVLLNKGNGTFQTQTTY
;
A
#
# COMPACT_ATOMS: atom_id res chain seq x y z
N VAL A 1 2.67 5.49 6.86
CA VAL A 1 3.10 5.68 5.45
C VAL A 1 3.71 7.09 5.39
N ASN A 2 4.31 7.52 4.28
CA ASN A 2 5.10 8.77 4.07
C ASN A 2 6.19 9.20 5.10
N GLY A 3 6.30 8.59 6.28
CA GLY A 3 7.34 8.89 7.28
C GLY A 3 7.11 10.16 8.10
N ASP A 4 5.94 10.81 8.02
CA ASP A 4 5.70 12.11 8.68
C ASP A 4 5.28 12.00 10.16
N GLY A 5 5.24 10.79 10.71
CA GLY A 5 4.84 10.51 12.09
C GLY A 5 3.33 10.46 12.32
N LYS A 6 2.49 10.65 11.29
CA LYS A 6 1.04 10.51 11.38
C LYS A 6 0.59 9.13 10.88
N PRO A 7 -0.43 8.53 11.50
CA PRO A 7 -1.03 7.31 10.97
C PRO A 7 -1.79 7.60 9.66
N ASP A 8 -1.45 6.87 8.61
CA ASP A 8 -2.15 6.88 7.31
C ASP A 8 -3.05 5.66 7.16
N ILE A 9 -3.86 5.64 6.09
CA ILE A 9 -4.76 4.52 5.78
C ILE A 9 -4.31 3.82 4.50
N ILE A 10 -4.34 2.48 4.56
CA ILE A 10 -4.20 1.59 3.39
C ILE A 10 -5.47 0.75 3.32
N VAL A 11 -6.07 0.65 2.13
CA VAL A 11 -7.32 -0.09 1.89
C VAL A 11 -7.10 -1.13 0.80
N ALA A 12 -7.51 -2.37 1.05
CA ALA A 12 -7.63 -3.39 0.00
C ALA A 12 -9.00 -3.25 -0.69
N ASN A 13 -9.01 -2.90 -1.97
CA ASN A 13 -10.23 -2.77 -2.75
C ASN A 13 -10.43 -4.04 -3.58
N ALA A 14 -10.97 -5.08 -2.95
CA ALA A 14 -11.09 -6.42 -3.52
C ALA A 14 -11.72 -6.42 -4.93
N ASP A 15 -12.90 -5.80 -5.07
CA ASP A 15 -13.63 -5.78 -6.36
C ASP A 15 -12.96 -4.91 -7.43
N SER A 16 -12.09 -3.98 -7.03
CA SER A 16 -11.36 -3.10 -7.94
C SER A 16 -9.95 -3.59 -8.25
N ASN A 17 -9.53 -4.73 -7.69
CA ASN A 17 -8.19 -5.33 -7.87
C ASN A 17 -7.04 -4.32 -7.65
N ASN A 18 -7.17 -3.48 -6.63
CA ASN A 18 -6.17 -2.50 -6.27
C ASN A 18 -6.11 -2.27 -4.76
N VAL A 19 -5.06 -1.58 -4.31
CA VAL A 19 -5.01 -0.99 -2.98
C VAL A 19 -5.03 0.52 -3.08
N GLY A 20 -5.70 1.16 -2.12
CA GLY A 20 -5.71 2.61 -1.99
C GLY A 20 -4.91 3.08 -0.78
N VAL A 21 -4.24 4.21 -0.93
CA VAL A 21 -3.48 4.88 0.12
C VAL A 21 -4.08 6.27 0.32
N LEU A 22 -4.40 6.60 1.58
CA LEU A 22 -4.87 7.92 1.99
C LEU A 22 -3.91 8.47 3.04
N LEU A 23 -3.26 9.60 2.71
CA LEU A 23 -2.28 10.21 3.60
C LEU A 23 -2.98 11.13 4.60
N ASN A 24 -2.59 11.04 5.87
CA ASN A 24 -3.13 11.90 6.91
C ASN A 24 -2.55 13.31 6.80
N ILE A 25 -3.41 14.29 6.54
CA ILE A 25 -3.00 15.69 6.38
C ILE A 25 -3.23 16.53 7.65
N GLY A 26 -3.62 15.89 8.76
CA GLY A 26 -3.81 16.49 10.08
C GLY A 26 -5.26 16.41 10.58
N ILE A 27 -5.47 16.52 11.89
CA ILE A 27 -6.79 16.58 12.58
C ILE A 27 -7.82 15.51 12.14
N GLY A 28 -7.36 14.33 11.70
CA GLY A 28 -8.24 13.25 11.21
C GLY A 28 -8.73 13.44 9.77
N THR A 29 -8.16 14.37 9.03
CA THR A 29 -8.42 14.56 7.59
C THR A 29 -7.38 13.82 6.75
N PHE A 30 -7.81 13.33 5.60
CA PHE A 30 -6.98 12.54 4.70
C PHE A 30 -6.99 13.13 3.29
N SER A 31 -5.88 12.97 2.58
CA SER A 31 -5.79 13.31 1.16
C SER A 31 -6.74 12.46 0.32
N ALA A 32 -6.97 12.87 -0.93
CA ALA A 32 -7.58 11.99 -1.92
C ALA A 32 -6.82 10.66 -2.01
N GLN A 33 -7.57 9.59 -2.21
CA GLN A 33 -7.02 8.24 -2.33
C GLN A 33 -6.14 8.14 -3.58
N THR A 34 -4.91 7.65 -3.39
CA THR A 34 -4.05 7.22 -4.50
C THR A 34 -4.14 5.71 -4.60
N THR A 35 -4.40 5.17 -5.79
CA THR A 35 -4.58 3.73 -6.00
C THR A 35 -3.39 3.11 -6.72
N TYR A 36 -3.12 1.85 -6.38
CA TYR A 36 -2.08 1.03 -6.97
C TYR A 36 -2.66 -0.33 -7.35
N SER A 37 -2.56 -0.70 -8.62
CA SER A 37 -3.04 -1.98 -9.11
C SER A 37 -2.33 -3.15 -8.42
N THR A 38 -3.08 -4.20 -8.12
CA THR A 38 -2.60 -5.42 -7.46
C THR A 38 -2.96 -6.66 -8.26
N GLY A 39 -2.91 -7.84 -7.62
CA GLY A 39 -3.51 -9.06 -8.14
C GLY A 39 -5.03 -9.07 -7.98
N ILE A 40 -5.63 -10.25 -8.16
CA ILE A 40 -7.09 -10.43 -8.16
C ILE A 40 -7.60 -10.64 -6.74
N TRP A 41 -8.62 -9.88 -6.36
CA TRP A 41 -9.23 -9.92 -5.03
C TRP A 41 -8.19 -9.79 -3.91
N PRO A 42 -7.53 -8.62 -3.77
CA PRO A 42 -6.70 -8.35 -2.61
C PRO A 42 -7.54 -8.50 -1.33
N GLY A 43 -7.15 -9.42 -0.46
CA GLY A 43 -7.88 -9.77 0.77
C GLY A 43 -7.24 -9.22 2.04
N SER A 44 -5.93 -9.02 2.03
CA SER A 44 -5.19 -8.47 3.17
C SER A 44 -4.05 -7.56 2.72
N VAL A 45 -3.73 -6.60 3.58
CA VAL A 45 -2.62 -5.66 3.41
C VAL A 45 -1.84 -5.55 4.71
N VAL A 46 -0.52 -5.44 4.61
CA VAL A 46 0.36 -5.11 5.73
C VAL A 46 1.40 -4.11 5.28
N ALA A 47 1.78 -3.22 6.20
CA ALA A 47 2.87 -2.27 6.00
C ALA A 47 4.10 -2.74 6.78
N ALA A 48 5.21 -2.99 6.09
CA ALA A 48 6.47 -3.41 6.68
C ALA A 48 7.63 -3.00 5.74
N ASP A 49 8.78 -2.66 6.30
CA ASP A 49 9.99 -2.47 5.51
C ASP A 49 10.52 -3.86 5.08
N VAL A 50 10.40 -4.18 3.79
CA VAL A 50 10.84 -5.48 3.26
C VAL A 50 12.14 -5.40 2.48
N ASN A 51 12.57 -4.21 2.09
CA ASN A 51 13.78 -3.99 1.30
C ASN A 51 14.96 -3.44 2.14
N GLY A 52 14.72 -3.12 3.42
CA GLY A 52 15.72 -2.63 4.36
C GLY A 52 16.07 -1.15 4.21
N ASP A 53 15.20 -0.35 3.59
CA ASP A 53 15.45 1.08 3.35
C ASP A 53 14.87 2.02 4.43
N ASN A 54 14.36 1.44 5.51
CA ASN A 54 13.68 2.09 6.63
C ASN A 54 12.39 2.82 6.25
N LYS A 55 11.75 2.45 5.13
CA LYS A 55 10.43 2.96 4.75
C LYS A 55 9.46 1.79 4.68
N PRO A 56 8.30 1.87 5.36
CA PRO A 56 7.33 0.79 5.30
C PRO A 56 6.78 0.66 3.88
N ASP A 57 7.04 -0.49 3.26
CA ASP A 57 6.47 -0.95 2.00
C ASP A 57 5.06 -1.53 2.23
N ILE A 58 4.28 -1.71 1.17
CA ILE A 58 2.97 -2.36 1.24
C ILE A 58 3.05 -3.77 0.65
N ILE A 59 2.69 -4.77 1.44
CA ILE A 59 2.56 -6.16 1.02
C ILE A 59 1.07 -6.47 0.89
N VAL A 60 0.69 -7.08 -0.23
CA VAL A 60 -0.70 -7.40 -0.56
C VAL A 60 -0.81 -8.88 -0.86
N ALA A 61 -1.62 -9.59 -0.08
CA ALA A 61 -2.01 -10.97 -0.37
C ALA A 61 -3.30 -10.98 -1.19
N ASN A 62 -3.26 -11.67 -2.32
CA ASN A 62 -4.37 -11.73 -3.27
C ASN A 62 -5.01 -13.11 -3.19
N SER A 63 -6.30 -13.18 -2.83
CA SER A 63 -6.97 -14.46 -2.54
C SER A 63 -7.22 -15.33 -3.77
N ASN A 64 -7.35 -14.70 -4.96
CA ASN A 64 -7.68 -15.39 -6.21
C ASN A 64 -6.58 -15.31 -7.27
N SER A 65 -5.40 -14.78 -6.93
CA SER A 65 -4.24 -14.88 -7.81
C SER A 65 -3.11 -15.58 -7.09
N ASN A 66 -2.43 -16.49 -7.79
CA ASN A 66 -1.23 -17.18 -7.30
C ASN A 66 0.00 -16.25 -7.23
N ASN A 67 -0.19 -14.96 -6.92
CA ASN A 67 0.90 -14.01 -6.73
C ASN A 67 0.61 -13.11 -5.52
N ASP A 68 1.61 -13.00 -4.65
CA ASP A 68 1.69 -11.92 -3.68
C ASP A 68 2.36 -10.72 -4.34
N ARG A 69 1.97 -9.51 -3.94
CA ARG A 69 2.48 -8.26 -4.51
C ARG A 69 3.10 -7.40 -3.43
N VAL A 70 4.28 -6.85 -3.73
CA VAL A 70 4.93 -5.84 -2.91
C VAL A 70 4.98 -4.52 -3.68
N LEU A 71 4.54 -3.45 -3.02
CA LEU A 71 4.64 -2.08 -3.48
C LEU A 71 5.71 -1.36 -2.64
N LEU A 72 6.81 -0.98 -3.29
CA LEU A 72 7.95 -0.38 -2.60
C LEU A 72 7.72 1.11 -2.35
N ASN A 73 7.91 1.58 -1.13
CA ASN A 73 7.66 2.95 -0.75
C ASN A 73 8.82 3.87 -1.18
N LYS A 74 8.51 4.96 -1.87
CA LYS A 74 9.51 5.97 -2.26
C LYS A 74 9.90 6.91 -1.10
N GLY A 75 9.20 6.83 0.04
CA GLY A 75 9.44 7.64 1.24
C GLY A 75 8.60 8.91 1.34
N ASN A 76 7.78 9.19 0.35
CA ASN A 76 6.87 10.33 0.34
C ASN A 76 5.39 9.90 0.33
N GLY A 77 5.12 8.64 0.63
CA GLY A 77 3.77 8.07 0.57
C GLY A 77 3.31 7.65 -0.82
N THR A 78 4.20 7.75 -1.81
CA THR A 78 3.98 7.15 -3.13
C THR A 78 4.76 5.84 -3.27
N PHE A 79 4.20 4.90 -4.01
CA PHE A 79 4.76 3.56 -4.15
C PHE A 79 5.18 3.28 -5.59
N GLN A 80 6.29 2.56 -5.75
CA GLN A 80 6.66 1.94 -7.01
C GLN A 80 5.81 0.70 -7.21
N THR A 81 5.26 0.56 -8.41
CA THR A 81 4.66 -0.69 -8.84
C THR A 81 5.75 -1.73 -9.09
N GLN A 82 5.60 -2.86 -8.41
CA GLN A 82 6.07 -4.21 -8.75
C GLN A 82 7.54 -4.57 -8.49
N THR A 83 7.70 -5.55 -7.59
CA THR A 83 8.47 -6.76 -7.87
C THR A 83 7.54 -7.96 -7.63
N THR A 84 7.47 -8.89 -8.59
CA THR A 84 6.80 -10.18 -8.42
C THR A 84 7.86 -11.13 -7.86
N TYR A 85 7.56 -11.78 -6.74
CA TYR A 85 8.37 -12.86 -6.17
C TYR A 85 7.75 -14.21 -6.53
#